data_AF-A0A8T7AYW5-F1
#
_entry.id   AF-A0A8T7AYW5-F1
#
_cell.length_a   1.000
_cell.length_b   1.000
_cell.length_c   1.000
_cell.angle_alpha   90.00
_cell.angle_beta   90.00
_cell.angle_gamma   90.00
#
_symmetry.space_group_name_H-M   'P 1'
#
loop_
_entity.id
_entity.type
_entity.pdbx_description
1 polymer ?
#
loop_
_entity_poly.entity_id
_entity_poly.type
_entity_poly.pdbx_seq_one_letter_code
_entity_poly.pdbx_strand_id
1 'polypeptide(L)'
;MLSKVLRKCREIWRRRHYVWQRWAGARVPPHSVAWLPDGFTVRRLADTGIALVDNFSTAEESVAVIEAARGRLRRSGVYVDGKFQDHDGRISYTASLYGSGYRHPSVLPLMQRAAMLSGLPYTHIEAVYVTRYPEGGLYNEHIDFGPEYSVDRLYTVLLYLNSVPQEQGGATVFPSLGVAAQPVAGRALMWTNKNPDGSGHSENSHTAMPVENGGEKWVIQFWVRAYPMVGSEPELPVPQTRSGLPLESTDDLPDGISRYTANS
;
A
#
# COMPACT_ATOMS: atom_id res chain seq x y z
N MET A 1 -22.17 26.09 9.25
CA MET A 1 -21.36 27.03 8.43
C MET A 1 -19.85 26.78 8.58
N LEU A 2 -19.35 26.61 9.82
CA LEU A 2 -17.94 26.26 10.12
C LEU A 2 -17.40 25.02 9.38
N SER A 3 -18.19 23.95 9.27
CA SER A 3 -17.77 22.68 8.64
C SER A 3 -17.49 22.81 7.14
N LYS A 4 -18.29 23.61 6.42
CA LYS A 4 -18.10 23.87 4.98
C LYS A 4 -16.84 24.70 4.72
N VAL A 5 -16.56 25.68 5.59
CA VAL A 5 -15.35 26.52 5.51
C VAL A 5 -14.10 25.69 5.81
N LEU A 6 -14.11 24.88 6.87
CA LEU A 6 -12.99 23.98 7.20
C LEU A 6 -12.72 22.95 6.11
N ARG A 7 -13.77 22.38 5.49
CA ARG A 7 -13.64 21.48 4.34
C ARG A 7 -12.97 22.18 3.15
N LYS A 8 -13.39 23.42 2.85
CA LYS A 8 -12.83 24.20 1.74
C LYS A 8 -11.38 24.64 2.00
N CYS A 9 -11.04 25.02 3.23
CA CYS A 9 -9.66 25.29 3.63
C CYS A 9 -8.77 24.04 3.53
N ARG A 10 -9.26 22.87 3.97
CA ARG A 10 -8.55 21.59 3.81
C ARG A 10 -8.34 21.24 2.34
N GLU A 11 -9.34 21.47 1.49
CA GLU A 11 -9.23 21.23 0.05
C GLU A 11 -8.18 22.13 -0.61
N ILE A 12 -8.19 23.44 -0.30
CA ILE A 12 -7.18 24.39 -0.79
C ILE A 12 -5.78 24.00 -0.30
N TRP A 13 -5.66 23.61 0.98
CA TRP A 13 -4.40 23.18 1.56
C TRP A 13 -3.85 21.90 0.90
N ARG A 14 -4.71 20.90 0.64
CA ARG A 14 -4.36 19.67 -0.10
C ARG A 14 -3.89 19.96 -1.53
N ARG A 15 -4.61 20.82 -2.26
CA ARG A 15 -4.21 21.25 -3.62
C ARG A 15 -2.88 21.98 -3.64
N ARG A 16 -2.56 22.79 -2.61
CA ARG A 16 -1.25 23.45 -2.49
C ARG A 16 -0.11 22.45 -2.30
N HIS A 17 -0.30 21.43 -1.46
CA HIS A 17 0.68 20.35 -1.30
C HIS A 17 0.96 19.62 -2.61
N TYR A 18 -0.10 19.34 -3.37
CA TYR A 18 0.00 18.70 -4.67
C TYR A 18 0.87 19.49 -5.67
N VAL A 19 0.59 20.79 -5.84
CA VAL A 19 1.37 21.67 -6.73
C VAL A 19 2.81 21.80 -6.24
N TRP A 20 3.02 21.87 -4.92
CA TRP A 20 4.36 21.98 -4.35
C TRP A 20 5.18 20.69 -4.53
N GLN A 21 4.57 19.50 -4.38
CA GLN A 21 5.24 18.23 -4.67
C GLN A 21 5.64 18.10 -6.14
N ARG A 22 4.81 18.59 -7.07
CA ARG A 22 5.12 18.61 -8.51
C ARG A 22 6.36 19.48 -8.81
N TRP A 23 6.53 20.60 -8.10
CA TRP A 23 7.67 21.51 -8.28
C TRP A 23 8.91 21.10 -7.49
N ALA A 24 8.74 20.56 -6.29
CA ALA A 24 9.83 20.15 -5.42
C ALA A 24 10.47 18.83 -5.87
N GLY A 25 9.73 18.00 -6.62
CA GLY A 25 10.12 16.63 -6.95
C GLY A 25 10.25 15.83 -5.66
N ALA A 26 9.40 14.82 -5.44
CA ALA A 26 9.73 13.84 -4.42
C ALA A 26 11.08 13.21 -4.82
N ARG A 27 12.17 13.69 -4.22
CA ARG A 27 13.47 13.03 -4.29
C ARG A 27 13.26 11.78 -3.48
N VAL A 28 12.89 10.70 -4.17
CA VAL A 28 12.81 9.36 -3.60
C VAL A 28 14.12 9.18 -2.83
N PRO A 29 14.10 9.11 -1.49
CA PRO A 29 15.30 8.80 -0.75
C PRO A 29 15.79 7.46 -1.31
N PRO A 30 17.08 7.31 -1.64
CA PRO A 30 17.63 6.03 -2.06
C PRO A 30 17.67 5.11 -0.84
N HIS A 31 16.51 4.66 -0.38
CA HIS A 31 16.43 3.48 0.47
C HIS A 31 16.94 2.32 -0.36
N SER A 32 17.83 1.51 0.21
CA SER A 32 18.48 0.46 -0.54
C SER A 32 17.42 -0.48 -1.14
N VAL A 33 17.52 -0.70 -2.44
CA VAL A 33 16.81 -1.74 -3.21
C VAL A 33 17.18 -3.17 -2.71
N ALA A 34 17.94 -3.28 -1.62
CA ALA A 34 18.55 -4.50 -1.10
C ALA A 34 17.58 -5.58 -0.58
N TRP A 35 16.26 -5.38 -0.69
CA TRP A 35 15.24 -6.32 -0.16
C TRP A 35 14.01 -6.45 -1.07
N LEU A 36 14.19 -6.42 -2.40
CA LEU A 36 13.16 -6.92 -3.30
C LEU A 36 13.20 -8.46 -3.29
N PRO A 37 12.05 -9.14 -3.14
CA PRO A 37 12.00 -10.59 -3.28
C PRO A 37 12.52 -11.03 -4.65
N ASP A 38 13.08 -12.23 -4.71
CA ASP A 38 13.51 -12.83 -5.98
C ASP A 38 12.36 -12.85 -6.98
N GLY A 39 12.66 -12.44 -8.22
CA GLY A 39 11.66 -12.34 -9.28
C GLY A 39 10.68 -11.17 -9.13
N PHE A 40 10.96 -10.16 -8.30
CA PHE A 40 10.17 -8.93 -8.28
C PHE A 40 10.11 -8.30 -9.67
N THR A 41 8.90 -8.15 -10.23
CA THR A 41 8.72 -7.50 -11.54
C THR A 41 7.55 -6.54 -11.53
N VAL A 42 7.63 -5.49 -12.33
CA VAL A 42 6.55 -4.53 -12.56
C VAL A 42 6.17 -4.56 -14.03
N ARG A 43 4.92 -4.85 -14.34
CA ARG A 43 4.41 -4.95 -15.72
C ARG A 43 3.14 -4.12 -15.85
N ARG A 44 3.12 -3.18 -16.80
CA ARG A 44 1.89 -2.45 -17.13
C ARG A 44 0.93 -3.38 -17.87
N LEU A 45 -0.35 -3.30 -17.53
CA LEU A 45 -1.41 -4.00 -18.25
C LEU A 45 -1.84 -3.16 -19.44
N ALA A 46 -1.08 -3.26 -20.53
CA ALA A 46 -1.24 -2.41 -21.72
C ALA A 46 -1.37 -0.92 -21.32
N ASP A 47 -2.36 -0.22 -21.86
CA ASP A 47 -2.61 1.20 -21.61
C ASP A 47 -3.72 1.45 -20.56
N THR A 48 -4.06 0.44 -19.75
CA THR A 48 -5.12 0.55 -18.73
C THR A 48 -4.76 1.46 -17.55
N GLY A 49 -3.48 1.83 -17.40
CA GLY A 49 -2.99 2.54 -16.22
C GLY A 49 -2.80 1.68 -14.97
N ILE A 50 -3.13 0.38 -15.04
CA ILE A 50 -2.88 -0.61 -13.98
C ILE A 50 -1.52 -1.27 -14.21
N ALA A 51 -0.72 -1.38 -13.14
CA ALA A 51 0.49 -2.18 -13.10
C ALA A 51 0.28 -3.43 -12.25
N LEU A 52 0.73 -4.56 -12.77
CA LEU A 52 0.89 -5.82 -12.06
C LEU A 52 2.29 -5.87 -11.45
N VAL A 53 2.39 -6.21 -10.18
CA VAL A 53 3.66 -6.36 -9.47
C VAL A 53 3.78 -7.78 -8.95
N ASP A 54 4.58 -8.61 -9.61
CA ASP A 54 4.82 -9.98 -9.16
C ASP A 54 5.92 -10.02 -8.11
N ASN A 55 5.82 -10.98 -7.19
CA ASN A 55 6.72 -11.14 -6.05
C ASN A 55 6.88 -9.85 -5.24
N PHE A 56 5.78 -9.09 -5.08
CA PHE A 56 5.73 -7.94 -4.19
C PHE A 56 5.91 -8.35 -2.73
N SER A 57 5.53 -9.57 -2.33
CA SER A 57 5.91 -10.16 -1.06
C SER A 57 6.31 -11.62 -1.21
N THR A 58 7.14 -12.09 -0.27
CA THR A 58 7.42 -13.52 -0.14
C THR A 58 6.21 -14.24 0.47
N ALA A 59 6.23 -15.57 0.43
CA ALA A 59 5.22 -16.38 1.09
C ALA A 59 5.23 -16.16 2.62
N GLU A 60 6.43 -16.07 3.22
CA GLU A 60 6.64 -15.88 4.65
C GLU A 60 6.11 -14.54 5.13
N GLU A 61 6.38 -13.46 4.37
CA GLU A 61 5.84 -12.13 4.69
C GLU A 61 4.30 -12.13 4.62
N SER A 62 3.72 -12.78 3.61
CA SER A 62 2.28 -12.89 3.44
C SER A 62 1.63 -13.63 4.62
N VAL A 63 2.20 -14.78 5.02
CA VAL A 63 1.76 -15.56 6.18
C VAL A 63 1.89 -14.76 7.46
N ALA A 64 3.03 -14.10 7.69
CA ALA A 64 3.25 -13.30 8.90
C ALA A 64 2.25 -12.14 9.04
N VAL A 65 1.86 -11.52 7.93
CA VAL A 65 0.83 -10.47 7.91
C VAL A 65 -0.56 -11.03 8.20
N ILE A 66 -0.92 -12.18 7.61
CA ILE A 66 -2.20 -12.86 7.89
C ILE A 66 -2.30 -13.22 9.38
N GLU A 67 -1.27 -13.86 9.95
CA GLU A 67 -1.26 -14.29 11.35
C GLU A 67 -1.35 -13.09 12.32
N ALA A 68 -0.63 -12.00 12.03
CA ALA A 68 -0.73 -10.76 12.81
C ALA A 68 -2.15 -10.14 12.78
N ALA A 69 -2.90 -10.36 11.69
CA ALA A 69 -4.25 -9.84 11.52
C ALA A 69 -5.35 -10.70 12.16
N ARG A 70 -5.22 -12.05 12.18
CA ARG A 70 -6.29 -12.99 12.57
C ARG A 70 -6.98 -12.61 13.88
N GLY A 71 -6.21 -12.38 14.95
CA GLY A 71 -6.76 -12.04 16.28
C GLY A 71 -7.39 -10.64 16.39
N ARG A 72 -7.27 -9.81 15.35
CA ARG A 72 -7.65 -8.39 15.36
C ARG A 72 -8.74 -8.05 14.34
N LEU A 73 -9.22 -9.03 13.58
CA LEU A 73 -10.27 -8.84 12.58
C LEU A 73 -11.57 -8.34 13.22
N ARG A 74 -12.18 -7.35 12.58
CA ARG A 74 -13.51 -6.82 12.90
C ARG A 74 -14.31 -6.70 11.61
N ARG A 75 -15.63 -6.87 11.67
CA ARG A 75 -16.50 -6.67 10.51
C ARG A 75 -16.23 -5.29 9.91
N SER A 76 -15.98 -5.23 8.60
CA SER A 76 -15.80 -3.98 7.89
C SER A 76 -17.16 -3.33 7.66
N GLY A 77 -17.23 -2.03 7.88
CA GLY A 77 -18.39 -1.21 7.51
C GLY A 77 -17.97 -0.08 6.60
N VAL A 78 -18.96 0.69 6.16
CA VAL A 78 -18.77 1.94 5.43
C VAL A 78 -19.25 3.11 6.29
N TYR A 79 -18.62 4.26 6.13
CA TYR A 79 -19.09 5.49 6.76
C TYR A 79 -20.00 6.21 5.79
N VAL A 80 -21.31 6.14 6.02
CA VAL A 80 -22.33 6.93 5.31
C VAL A 80 -22.76 8.05 6.26
N ASP A 81 -22.61 9.30 5.82
CA ASP A 81 -22.91 10.51 6.63
C ASP A 81 -22.22 10.54 8.01
N GLY A 82 -21.01 10.00 8.09
CA GLY A 82 -20.22 9.98 9.33
C GLY A 82 -20.65 8.92 10.35
N LYS A 83 -21.60 8.05 10.02
CA LYS A 83 -21.98 6.89 10.84
C LYS A 83 -21.46 5.60 10.21
N PHE A 84 -20.89 4.73 11.05
CA PHE A 84 -20.52 3.37 10.65
C PHE A 84 -21.80 2.56 10.42
N GLN A 85 -21.97 2.02 9.22
CA GLN A 85 -23.09 1.15 8.88
C GLN A 85 -22.55 -0.15 8.30
N ASP A 86 -23.09 -1.27 8.78
CA ASP A 86 -23.03 -2.53 8.05
C ASP A 86 -23.78 -2.32 6.73
N HIS A 87 -23.12 -2.66 5.64
CA HIS A 87 -23.62 -2.41 4.30
C HIS A 87 -23.51 -3.69 3.51
N ASP A 88 -24.61 -4.14 2.92
CA ASP A 88 -24.67 -5.39 2.15
C ASP A 88 -23.68 -5.38 0.98
N GLY A 89 -23.33 -4.18 0.49
CA GLY A 89 -22.29 -4.00 -0.52
C GLY A 89 -20.84 -4.14 -0.03
N ARG A 90 -20.56 -4.42 1.25
CA ARG A 90 -19.22 -4.74 1.74
C ARG A 90 -19.27 -5.84 2.81
N ILE A 91 -18.89 -7.04 2.40
CA ILE A 91 -18.84 -8.22 3.26
C ILE A 91 -17.37 -8.61 3.41
N SER A 92 -16.70 -7.98 4.37
CA SER A 92 -15.30 -8.25 4.68
C SER A 92 -15.01 -8.06 6.17
N TYR A 93 -13.84 -8.50 6.60
CA TYR A 93 -13.30 -8.27 7.95
C TYR A 93 -11.95 -7.58 7.84
N THR A 94 -11.70 -6.56 8.65
CA THR A 94 -10.50 -5.73 8.59
C THR A 94 -9.75 -5.71 9.91
N ALA A 95 -8.42 -5.70 9.85
CA ALA A 95 -7.53 -5.47 10.98
C ALA A 95 -6.52 -4.37 10.61
N SER A 96 -6.38 -3.35 11.45
CA SER A 96 -5.31 -2.35 11.29
C SER A 96 -4.01 -2.90 11.88
N LEU A 97 -2.97 -2.97 11.06
CA LEU A 97 -1.62 -3.39 11.46
C LEU A 97 -0.62 -2.23 11.54
N TYR A 98 -0.98 -1.05 11.03
CA TYR A 98 -0.17 0.16 11.14
C TYR A 98 -1.06 1.40 11.22
N GLY A 99 -0.85 2.26 12.22
CA GLY A 99 -1.62 3.48 12.45
C GLY A 99 -1.24 4.19 13.77
N SER A 100 -2.08 5.13 14.24
CA SER A 100 -1.77 5.99 15.39
C SER A 100 -1.75 5.30 16.76
N GLY A 101 -2.05 4.00 16.85
CA GLY A 101 -2.09 3.27 18.12
C GLY A 101 -1.54 1.84 18.06
N TYR A 102 -1.10 1.39 16.87
CA TYR A 102 -0.55 0.05 16.70
C TYR A 102 0.30 0.01 15.43
N ARG A 103 1.49 -0.57 15.53
CA ARG A 103 2.44 -0.71 14.43
C ARG A 103 3.10 -2.07 14.54
N HIS A 104 2.65 -3.01 13.72
CA HIS A 104 3.24 -4.34 13.67
C HIS A 104 4.41 -4.36 12.68
N PRO A 105 5.57 -4.93 13.03
CA PRO A 105 6.75 -4.90 12.17
C PRO A 105 6.58 -5.64 10.85
N SER A 106 5.67 -6.64 10.78
CA SER A 106 5.47 -7.46 9.57
C SER A 106 5.03 -6.67 8.33
N VAL A 107 4.43 -5.48 8.50
CA VAL A 107 3.99 -4.66 7.36
C VAL A 107 5.03 -3.62 6.92
N LEU A 108 6.11 -3.41 7.68
CA LEU A 108 7.09 -2.37 7.38
C LEU A 108 7.82 -2.61 6.04
N PRO A 109 8.32 -3.82 5.71
CA PRO A 109 8.94 -4.06 4.41
C PRO A 109 7.97 -3.81 3.24
N LEU A 110 6.71 -4.21 3.41
CA LEU A 110 5.65 -4.01 2.41
C LEU A 110 5.32 -2.54 2.20
N MET A 111 5.26 -1.76 3.28
CA MET A 111 5.08 -0.31 3.21
C MET A 111 6.24 0.36 2.47
N GLN A 112 7.48 -0.07 2.70
CA GLN A 112 8.64 0.46 1.98
C GLN A 112 8.59 0.12 0.49
N ARG A 113 8.17 -1.09 0.12
CA ARG A 113 7.98 -1.45 -1.30
C ARG A 113 6.83 -0.67 -1.95
N ALA A 114 5.73 -0.41 -1.25
CA ALA A 114 4.67 0.47 -1.75
C ALA A 114 5.13 1.94 -1.90
N ALA A 115 5.95 2.43 -0.96
CA ALA A 115 6.58 3.74 -1.02
C ALA A 115 7.50 3.86 -2.25
N MET A 116 8.36 2.86 -2.47
CA MET A 116 9.23 2.78 -3.65
C MET A 116 8.43 2.81 -4.97
N LEU A 117 7.35 2.03 -5.06
CA LEU A 117 6.50 2.00 -6.27
C LEU A 117 5.80 3.34 -6.54
N SER A 118 5.32 4.02 -5.48
CA SER A 118 4.64 5.31 -5.61
C SER A 118 5.58 6.51 -5.78
N GLY A 119 6.88 6.33 -5.54
CA GLY A 119 7.87 7.41 -5.52
C GLY A 119 7.66 8.40 -4.37
N LEU A 120 6.90 8.04 -3.34
CA LEU A 120 6.60 8.87 -2.19
C LEU A 120 7.10 8.18 -0.91
N PRO A 121 7.58 8.93 0.10
CA PRO A 121 7.96 8.34 1.38
C PRO A 121 6.81 7.55 2.01
N TYR A 122 7.10 6.48 2.75
CA TYR A 122 6.07 5.64 3.39
C TYR A 122 5.17 6.43 4.36
N THR A 123 5.61 7.61 4.82
CA THR A 123 4.82 8.54 5.64
C THR A 123 3.58 9.07 4.93
N HIS A 124 3.52 8.96 3.59
CA HIS A 124 2.36 9.27 2.76
C HIS A 124 1.31 8.15 2.71
N ILE A 125 1.64 6.95 3.19
CA ILE A 125 0.72 5.83 3.26
C ILE A 125 -0.23 6.05 4.44
N GLU A 126 -1.53 5.83 4.20
CA GLU A 126 -2.54 5.82 5.25
C GLU A 126 -2.29 4.71 6.30
N ALA A 127 -3.15 4.62 7.31
CA ALA A 127 -3.16 3.44 8.15
C ALA A 127 -3.33 2.17 7.28
N VAL A 128 -2.56 1.13 7.60
CA VAL A 128 -2.53 -0.11 6.82
C VAL A 128 -3.53 -1.10 7.39
N TYR A 129 -4.42 -1.56 6.52
CA TYR A 129 -5.47 -2.50 6.86
C TYR A 129 -5.29 -3.80 6.07
N VAL A 130 -5.24 -4.92 6.81
CA VAL A 130 -5.42 -6.25 6.25
C VAL A 130 -6.91 -6.53 6.18
N THR A 131 -7.39 -7.01 5.03
CA THR A 131 -8.79 -7.32 4.78
C THR A 131 -8.93 -8.79 4.41
N ARG A 132 -9.86 -9.48 5.09
CA ARG A 132 -10.28 -10.85 4.80
C ARG A 132 -11.68 -10.83 4.21
N TYR A 133 -11.87 -11.53 3.10
CA TYR A 133 -13.16 -11.88 2.52
C TYR A 133 -13.36 -13.39 2.74
N PRO A 134 -14.28 -13.82 3.61
CA PRO A 134 -14.68 -15.22 3.69
C PRO A 134 -15.52 -15.59 2.45
N GLU A 135 -15.97 -16.83 2.34
CA GLU A 135 -17.02 -17.22 1.40
C GLU A 135 -18.24 -16.27 1.48
N GLY A 136 -18.77 -15.89 0.31
CA GLY A 136 -19.78 -14.83 0.14
C GLY A 136 -19.25 -13.40 0.32
N GLY A 137 -18.00 -13.24 0.75
CA GLY A 137 -17.36 -11.96 0.97
C GLY A 137 -17.14 -11.20 -0.33
N LEU A 138 -17.48 -9.91 -0.34
CA LEU A 138 -17.42 -9.04 -1.52
C LEU A 138 -17.18 -7.57 -1.13
N TYR A 139 -16.88 -6.75 -2.12
CA TYR A 139 -17.00 -5.29 -1.99
C TYR A 139 -17.46 -4.72 -3.32
N ASN A 140 -18.66 -4.13 -3.33
CA ASN A 140 -19.27 -3.50 -4.49
C ASN A 140 -18.35 -2.47 -5.14
N GLU A 141 -18.68 -2.16 -6.39
CA GLU A 141 -17.94 -1.18 -7.19
C GLU A 141 -17.81 0.16 -6.46
N HIS A 142 -16.57 0.63 -6.36
CA HIS A 142 -16.23 1.88 -5.73
C HIS A 142 -14.98 2.49 -6.37
N ILE A 143 -14.69 3.74 -5.98
CA ILE A 143 -13.47 4.45 -6.31
C ILE A 143 -12.71 4.79 -5.03
N ASP A 144 -11.39 4.82 -5.12
CA ASP A 144 -10.51 5.11 -3.97
C ASP A 144 -10.29 6.60 -3.73
N PHE A 145 -10.90 7.48 -4.51
CA PHE A 145 -10.78 8.92 -4.36
C PHE A 145 -12.15 9.57 -4.45
N GLY A 146 -12.32 10.74 -3.85
CA GLY A 146 -13.52 11.55 -4.09
C GLY A 146 -14.05 12.27 -2.85
N PRO A 147 -14.96 13.24 -3.09
CA PRO A 147 -15.55 14.05 -2.04
C PRO A 147 -16.44 13.22 -1.10
N GLU A 148 -17.05 12.15 -1.60
CA GLU A 148 -17.98 11.27 -0.88
C GLU A 148 -17.32 10.63 0.35
N TYR A 149 -16.05 10.26 0.25
CA TYR A 149 -15.29 9.71 1.38
C TYR A 149 -14.29 10.70 2.01
N SER A 150 -14.28 11.96 1.58
CA SER A 150 -13.25 12.96 1.98
C SER A 150 -11.80 12.46 1.78
N VAL A 151 -11.60 11.51 0.87
CA VAL A 151 -10.33 10.84 0.60
C VAL A 151 -9.73 11.34 -0.71
N ASP A 152 -8.45 11.72 -0.65
CA ASP A 152 -7.71 12.29 -1.78
C ASP A 152 -6.43 11.47 -1.94
N ARG A 153 -6.62 10.23 -2.40
CA ARG A 153 -5.56 9.23 -2.60
C ARG A 153 -4.99 9.41 -3.99
N LEU A 154 -3.67 9.41 -4.11
CA LEU A 154 -2.95 9.49 -5.39
C LEU A 154 -2.77 8.12 -6.03
N TYR A 155 -2.44 7.12 -5.21
CA TYR A 155 -2.20 5.75 -5.67
C TYR A 155 -2.88 4.76 -4.74
N THR A 156 -3.24 3.62 -5.30
CA THR A 156 -3.58 2.43 -4.53
C THR A 156 -2.61 1.31 -4.93
N VAL A 157 -2.05 0.64 -3.92
CA VAL A 157 -1.36 -0.65 -4.09
C VAL A 157 -2.15 -1.71 -3.33
N LEU A 158 -2.72 -2.67 -4.04
CA LEU A 158 -3.49 -3.79 -3.48
C LEU A 158 -2.67 -5.06 -3.61
N LEU A 159 -2.18 -5.60 -2.50
CA LEU A 159 -1.43 -6.85 -2.46
C LEU A 159 -2.34 -8.00 -2.04
N TYR A 160 -2.29 -9.11 -2.79
CA TYR A 160 -2.90 -10.38 -2.43
C TYR A 160 -1.97 -11.16 -1.50
N LEU A 161 -2.47 -11.52 -0.31
CA LEU A 161 -1.71 -12.27 0.70
C LEU A 161 -1.87 -13.79 0.53
N ASN A 162 -2.86 -14.22 -0.25
CA ASN A 162 -3.05 -15.62 -0.63
C ASN A 162 -3.55 -15.73 -2.08
N SER A 163 -3.37 -16.92 -2.65
CA SER A 163 -3.95 -17.27 -3.95
C SER A 163 -5.38 -17.75 -3.78
N VAL A 164 -6.26 -17.38 -4.71
CA VAL A 164 -7.63 -17.89 -4.78
C VAL A 164 -7.82 -18.52 -6.17
N PRO A 165 -8.15 -19.82 -6.27
CA PRO A 165 -8.48 -20.45 -7.54
C PRO A 165 -9.63 -19.74 -8.26
N GLN A 166 -9.66 -19.77 -9.59
CA GLN A 166 -10.63 -19.01 -10.39
C GLN A 166 -12.07 -19.45 -10.10
N GLU A 167 -12.27 -20.75 -9.89
CA GLU A 167 -13.55 -21.34 -9.52
C GLU A 167 -14.04 -20.92 -8.13
N GLN A 168 -13.20 -20.32 -7.29
CA GLN A 168 -13.58 -19.78 -5.98
C GLN A 168 -13.85 -18.26 -6.02
N GLY A 169 -13.94 -17.66 -7.21
CA GLY A 169 -14.27 -16.25 -7.36
C GLY A 169 -13.20 -15.31 -6.78
N GLY A 170 -13.61 -14.23 -6.12
CA GLY A 170 -12.70 -13.33 -5.40
C GLY A 170 -11.84 -12.41 -6.26
N ALA A 171 -12.04 -12.37 -7.59
CA ALA A 171 -11.31 -11.48 -8.48
C ALA A 171 -11.45 -10.00 -8.10
N THR A 172 -10.42 -9.20 -8.34
CA THR A 172 -10.57 -7.72 -8.38
C THR A 172 -10.88 -7.33 -9.82
N VAL A 173 -12.04 -6.74 -10.06
CA VAL A 173 -12.52 -6.38 -11.40
C VAL A 173 -12.58 -4.87 -11.55
N PHE A 174 -12.08 -4.36 -12.67
CA PHE A 174 -12.17 -2.97 -13.12
C PHE A 174 -13.09 -2.92 -14.35
N PRO A 175 -14.42 -2.73 -14.18
CA PRO A 175 -15.38 -2.91 -15.26
C PRO A 175 -15.11 -2.01 -16.47
N SER A 176 -14.83 -0.73 -16.21
CA SER A 176 -14.57 0.26 -17.27
C SER A 176 -13.30 -0.03 -18.09
N LEU A 177 -12.35 -0.78 -17.53
CA LEU A 177 -11.08 -1.13 -18.17
C LEU A 177 -11.10 -2.54 -18.78
N GLY A 178 -12.14 -3.33 -18.53
CA GLY A 178 -12.20 -4.74 -18.96
C GLY A 178 -11.13 -5.62 -18.29
N VAL A 179 -10.64 -5.25 -17.10
CA VAL A 179 -9.60 -5.99 -16.38
C VAL A 179 -10.20 -6.79 -15.24
N ALA A 180 -9.87 -8.09 -15.18
CA ALA A 180 -10.14 -8.95 -14.03
C ALA A 180 -8.82 -9.57 -13.56
N ALA A 181 -8.47 -9.32 -12.30
CA ALA A 181 -7.26 -9.83 -11.68
C ALA A 181 -7.60 -10.87 -10.61
N GLN A 182 -7.22 -12.12 -10.88
CA GLN A 182 -7.36 -13.21 -9.92
C GLN A 182 -6.30 -13.09 -8.80
N PRO A 183 -6.64 -13.31 -7.52
CA PRO A 183 -5.67 -13.28 -6.43
C PRO A 183 -4.59 -14.34 -6.60
N VAL A 184 -3.33 -13.89 -6.59
CA VAL A 184 -2.14 -14.74 -6.55
C VAL A 184 -1.29 -14.27 -5.39
N ALA A 185 -0.93 -15.15 -4.47
CA ALA A 185 -0.14 -14.81 -3.28
C ALA A 185 1.14 -14.05 -3.68
N GLY A 186 1.42 -12.94 -2.99
CA GLY A 186 2.60 -12.13 -3.25
C GLY A 186 2.49 -11.19 -4.46
N ARG A 187 1.42 -11.27 -5.25
CA ARG A 187 1.17 -10.33 -6.36
C ARG A 187 0.42 -9.10 -5.85
N ALA A 188 0.85 -7.93 -6.31
CA ALA A 188 0.11 -6.69 -6.13
C ALA A 188 -0.41 -6.11 -7.44
N LEU A 189 -1.47 -5.31 -7.33
CA LEU A 189 -1.93 -4.37 -8.33
C LEU A 189 -1.60 -2.97 -7.86
N MET A 190 -1.18 -2.11 -8.78
CA MET A 190 -1.01 -0.68 -8.52
C MET A 190 -1.70 0.12 -9.60
N TRP A 191 -2.44 1.16 -9.21
CA TRP A 191 -3.02 2.12 -10.14
C TRP A 191 -2.96 3.55 -9.58
N THR A 192 -3.08 4.52 -10.49
CA THR A 192 -3.07 5.95 -10.17
C THR A 192 -4.49 6.45 -10.09
N ASN A 193 -4.90 7.01 -8.97
CA ASN A 193 -6.26 7.53 -8.75
C ASN A 193 -6.43 8.96 -9.27
N LYS A 194 -5.35 9.72 -9.43
CA LYS A 194 -5.36 11.16 -9.76
C LYS A 194 -4.36 11.53 -10.86
N ASN A 195 -4.82 12.32 -11.82
CA ASN A 195 -3.99 12.96 -12.83
C ASN A 195 -3.05 14.03 -12.24
N PRO A 196 -1.98 14.42 -12.99
CA PRO A 196 -1.11 15.58 -12.76
C PRO A 196 -1.77 16.94 -12.46
N ASP A 197 -3.08 17.07 -12.69
CA ASP A 197 -3.90 18.26 -12.46
C ASP A 197 -4.90 18.12 -11.30
N GLY A 198 -4.93 16.95 -10.64
CA GLY A 198 -5.84 16.63 -9.53
C GLY A 198 -7.22 16.10 -9.94
N SER A 199 -7.53 16.03 -11.25
CA SER A 199 -8.68 15.28 -11.74
C SER A 199 -8.52 13.78 -11.45
N GLY A 200 -9.62 13.06 -11.33
CA GLY A 200 -9.60 11.65 -10.94
C GLY A 200 -9.79 10.70 -12.11
N HIS A 201 -9.23 9.51 -12.00
CA HIS A 201 -9.42 8.41 -12.94
C HIS A 201 -10.64 7.58 -12.55
N SER A 202 -11.83 8.02 -12.96
CA SER A 202 -13.10 7.32 -12.64
C SER A 202 -13.18 5.93 -13.26
N GLU A 203 -12.47 5.69 -14.36
CA GLU A 203 -12.31 4.39 -15.01
C GLU A 203 -11.61 3.34 -14.12
N ASN A 204 -10.92 3.78 -13.06
CA ASN A 204 -10.36 2.89 -12.04
C ASN A 204 -11.39 2.43 -11.00
N SER A 205 -12.69 2.62 -11.27
CA SER A 205 -13.74 1.98 -10.48
C SER A 205 -13.50 0.48 -10.44
N HIS A 206 -13.62 -0.10 -9.25
CA HIS A 206 -13.28 -1.50 -9.06
C HIS A 206 -14.14 -2.15 -7.98
N THR A 207 -14.28 -3.46 -8.12
CA THR A 207 -15.08 -4.32 -7.23
C THR A 207 -14.26 -5.54 -6.82
N ALA A 208 -14.46 -6.01 -5.59
CA ALA A 208 -14.03 -7.33 -5.18
C ALA A 208 -15.21 -8.29 -5.40
N MET A 209 -15.07 -9.16 -6.41
CA MET A 209 -16.07 -10.17 -6.72
C MET A 209 -16.29 -11.11 -5.53
N PRO A 210 -17.51 -11.66 -5.38
CA PRO A 210 -17.80 -12.64 -4.34
C PRO A 210 -16.78 -13.78 -4.32
N VAL A 211 -16.35 -14.15 -3.12
CA VAL A 211 -15.61 -15.39 -2.90
C VAL A 211 -16.61 -16.53 -2.81
N GLU A 212 -16.34 -17.64 -3.48
CA GLU A 212 -17.26 -18.77 -3.66
C GLU A 212 -16.58 -20.10 -3.29
N ASN A 213 -17.37 -21.17 -3.24
CA ASN A 213 -16.90 -22.55 -3.14
C ASN A 213 -15.92 -22.80 -1.99
N GLY A 214 -16.26 -22.28 -0.80
CA GLY A 214 -15.46 -22.42 0.42
C GLY A 214 -14.13 -21.66 0.41
N GLY A 215 -13.89 -20.77 -0.55
CA GLY A 215 -12.66 -19.98 -0.64
C GLY A 215 -12.55 -18.91 0.44
N GLU A 216 -11.35 -18.35 0.58
CA GLU A 216 -11.13 -17.09 1.29
C GLU A 216 -10.06 -16.24 0.61
N LYS A 217 -10.24 -14.92 0.63
CA LYS A 217 -9.30 -13.94 0.07
C LYS A 217 -8.77 -13.03 1.15
N TRP A 218 -7.46 -12.85 1.17
CA TRP A 218 -6.75 -11.93 2.05
C TRP A 218 -5.99 -10.89 1.22
N VAL A 219 -6.17 -9.62 1.55
CA VAL A 219 -5.48 -8.51 0.89
C VAL A 219 -4.97 -7.51 1.90
N ILE A 220 -3.97 -6.73 1.49
CA ILE A 220 -3.57 -5.50 2.14
C ILE A 220 -3.67 -4.37 1.13
N GLN A 221 -4.15 -3.21 1.58
CA GLN A 221 -4.29 -2.02 0.75
C GLN A 221 -3.38 -0.92 1.29
N PHE A 222 -2.48 -0.44 0.44
CA PHE A 222 -1.67 0.74 0.70
C PHE A 222 -2.25 1.90 -0.09
N TRP A 223 -2.95 2.78 0.62
CA TRP A 223 -3.48 4.01 0.07
C TRP A 223 -2.47 5.14 0.29
N VAL A 224 -2.03 5.77 -0.79
CA VAL A 224 -0.99 6.79 -0.77
C VAL A 224 -1.60 8.17 -0.99
N ARG A 225 -1.26 9.14 -0.13
CA ARG A 225 -1.74 10.53 -0.24
C ARG A 225 -0.66 11.48 -0.74
N ALA A 226 -1.09 12.64 -1.26
CA ALA A 226 -0.19 13.73 -1.64
C ALA A 226 0.50 14.42 -0.45
N TYR A 227 0.13 14.07 0.79
CA TYR A 227 0.65 14.68 2.01
C TYR A 227 0.88 13.61 3.08
N PRO A 228 1.82 13.83 4.02
CA PRO A 228 2.11 12.87 5.08
C PRO A 228 0.89 12.62 5.99
N MET A 229 0.68 11.35 6.34
CA MET A 229 -0.41 10.88 7.21
C MET A 229 -0.01 10.74 8.67
N VAL A 230 1.29 10.65 8.95
CA VAL A 230 1.86 10.60 10.31
C VAL A 230 2.61 11.92 10.55
N GLY A 231 2.25 12.63 11.61
CA GLY A 231 3.00 13.81 12.07
C GLY A 231 4.29 13.36 12.75
N SER A 232 5.41 13.90 12.28
CA SER A 232 6.81 13.65 12.72
C SER A 232 7.25 12.17 12.71
N GLU A 233 8.30 11.92 11.93
CA GLU A 233 8.98 10.63 11.88
C GLU A 233 9.51 10.23 13.26
N PRO A 234 9.59 8.93 13.61
CA PRO A 234 10.75 8.51 14.35
C PRO A 234 11.96 8.75 13.45
N GLU A 235 12.95 9.53 13.90
CA GLU A 235 14.27 9.55 13.25
C GLU A 235 14.70 8.10 13.07
N LEU A 236 14.68 7.59 11.84
CA LEU A 236 15.31 6.32 11.56
C LEU A 236 16.79 6.55 11.86
N PRO A 237 17.42 5.73 12.73
CA PRO A 237 18.82 5.92 13.04
C PRO A 237 19.58 5.90 11.71
N VAL A 238 20.22 7.01 11.38
CA VAL A 238 21.12 7.08 10.24
C VAL A 238 22.14 5.96 10.48
N PRO A 239 22.31 4.99 9.56
CA PRO A 239 23.18 3.83 9.80
C PRO A 239 24.60 4.25 10.19
N GLN A 240 24.97 5.47 9.79
CA GLN A 240 26.22 6.12 10.07
C GLN A 240 25.97 7.53 10.60
N THR A 241 25.88 7.68 11.92
CA THR A 241 25.77 8.98 12.61
C THR A 241 27.14 9.65 12.85
N ARG A 242 28.24 8.97 12.50
CA ARG A 242 29.62 9.43 12.66
C ARG A 242 30.48 8.99 11.48
N SER A 243 31.60 9.67 11.24
CA SER A 243 32.60 9.22 10.25
C SER A 243 32.94 7.74 10.44
N GLY A 244 33.00 6.99 9.34
CA GLY A 244 33.38 5.59 9.36
C GLY A 244 34.82 5.49 9.85
N LEU A 245 35.09 4.52 10.71
CA LEU A 245 36.45 4.21 11.12
C LEU A 245 37.02 3.16 10.16
N PRO A 246 38.30 3.27 9.76
CA PRO A 246 38.97 2.19 9.04
C PRO A 246 38.92 0.89 9.84
N LEU A 247 38.90 -0.26 9.15
CA LEU A 247 39.02 -1.56 9.81
C LEU A 247 40.37 -1.63 10.56
N GLU A 248 40.34 -1.93 11.85
CA GLU A 248 41.55 -2.16 12.66
C GLU A 248 42.08 -3.57 12.41
N SER A 249 43.38 -3.80 12.57
CA SER A 249 44.01 -5.10 12.28
C SER A 249 43.44 -6.25 13.12
N THR A 250 42.79 -5.94 14.24
CA THR A 250 42.20 -6.90 15.19
C THR A 250 40.74 -7.25 14.89
N ASP A 251 40.09 -6.55 13.96
CA ASP A 251 38.69 -6.83 13.63
C ASP A 251 38.55 -8.18 12.90
N ASP A 252 37.63 -9.02 13.36
CA ASP A 252 37.27 -10.28 12.71
C ASP A 252 36.39 -10.01 11.48
N LEU A 253 36.74 -10.62 10.35
CA LEU A 253 36.08 -10.35 9.06
C LEU A 253 35.32 -11.59 8.58
N PRO A 254 34.06 -11.45 8.11
CA PRO A 254 33.31 -12.55 7.53
C PRO A 254 33.99 -13.14 6.28
N ASP A 255 33.66 -14.39 5.98
CA ASP A 255 34.13 -15.08 4.78
C ASP A 255 33.90 -14.26 3.50
N GLY A 256 34.93 -14.17 2.66
CA GLY A 256 34.89 -13.42 1.39
C GLY A 256 35.18 -11.92 1.51
N ILE A 257 35.35 -11.39 2.72
CA ILE A 257 35.77 -10.00 2.95
C ILE A 257 37.25 -9.96 3.30
N SER A 258 38.02 -9.14 2.57
CA SER A 258 39.45 -8.98 2.79
C SER A 258 39.82 -7.52 2.99
N ARG A 259 40.95 -7.31 3.68
CA ARG A 259 41.52 -5.97 3.86
C ARG A 259 42.18 -5.54 2.56
N TYR A 260 41.79 -4.37 2.05
CA TYR A 260 42.50 -3.76 0.94
C TYR A 260 43.76 -3.07 1.44
N THR A 261 44.92 -3.51 0.95
CA THR A 261 46.18 -2.78 1.11
C THR A 261 46.53 -2.23 -0.27
N ALA A 262 46.58 -0.90 -0.39
CA ALA A 262 47.12 -0.30 -1.61
C ALA A 262 48.62 -0.63 -1.65
N ASN A 263 49.07 -1.36 -2.67
CA ASN A 263 50.49 -1.54 -2.91
C ASN A 263 51.11 -0.15 -3.13
N SER A 264 52.07 0.21 -2.29
CA SER A 264 52.85 1.46 -2.33
C SER A 264 53.68 1.58 -3.59
#